data_AF-A0A2V6ZZS6-F1
#
_entry.id   AF-A0A2V6ZZS6-F1
#
_cell.length_a   1.000
_cell.length_b   1.000
_cell.length_c   1.000
_cell.angle_alpha   90.00
_cell.angle_beta   90.00
_cell.angle_gamma   90.00
#
_symmetry.space_group_name_H-M   'P 1'
#
loop_
_entity.id
_entity.type
_entity.pdbx_description
1 polymer ?
#
loop_
_entity_poly.entity_id
_entity_poly.type
_entity_poly.pdbx_seq_one_letter_code
_entity_poly.pdbx_strand_id
1 'polypeptide(L)' 'MTAGGRSVRYIRSTFVPDESKCMCLFEAPNAGHVKELKESAKLPFSRIVEAMDLTP' A
#
# COMPACT_ATOMS: atom_id res chain seq x y z
N MET A 1 9.78 14.00 2.16
CA MET A 1 10.12 13.45 3.50
C MET A 1 8.85 12.89 4.10
N THR A 2 8.77 11.58 4.32
CA THR A 2 7.68 10.93 5.06
C THR A 2 8.12 10.73 6.51
N ALA A 3 7.17 10.81 7.44
CA ALA A 3 7.44 10.63 8.87
C ALA A 3 8.04 9.23 9.09
N GLY A 4 9.33 9.17 9.43
CA GLY A 4 10.06 7.93 9.69
C GLY A 4 11.09 7.50 8.63
N GLY A 5 11.35 8.32 7.60
CA GLY A 5 12.46 8.08 6.66
C GLY A 5 12.28 6.93 5.68
N ARG A 6 11.08 6.32 5.63
CA ARG A 6 10.77 5.23 4.72
C ARG A 6 10.18 5.77 3.42
N SER A 7 10.78 5.41 2.30
CA SER A 7 10.41 5.80 0.93
C SER A 7 9.08 5.21 0.47
N VAL A 8 8.04 5.22 1.31
CA VAL A 8 6.70 4.73 0.99
C VAL A 8 5.71 5.87 1.13
N ARG A 9 5.04 6.23 0.03
CA ARG A 9 3.98 7.23 -0.02
C ARG A 9 2.64 6.54 -0.23
N TYR A 10 1.68 6.82 0.64
CA TYR A 10 0.29 6.42 0.41
C TYR A 10 -0.31 7.27 -0.70
N ILE A 11 -0.96 6.63 -1.69
CA ILE A 11 -1.59 7.31 -2.82
C ILE A 11 -3.10 7.35 -2.63
N ARG A 12 -3.75 6.19 -2.55
CA ARG A 12 -5.19 6.04 -2.39
C ARG A 12 -5.58 4.66 -1.87
N SER A 13 -6.83 4.50 -1.49
CA SER A 13 -7.43 3.20 -1.19
C SER A 13 -8.76 3.05 -1.89
N THR A 14 -9.03 1.84 -2.36
CA THR A 14 -10.32 1.46 -2.91
C THR A 14 -10.87 0.30 -2.10
N PHE A 15 -12.04 0.50 -1.50
CA PHE A 15 -12.82 -0.58 -0.92
C PHE A 15 -13.84 -1.06 -1.94
N VAL A 16 -13.89 -2.37 -2.17
CA VAL A 16 -14.84 -3.05 -3.05
C VAL A 16 -15.78 -3.85 -2.16
N PRO A 17 -16.97 -3.31 -1.80
CA PRO A 17 -17.88 -3.95 -0.85
C PRO A 17 -18.33 -5.35 -1.29
N ASP A 18 -18.67 -5.52 -2.57
CA ASP A 18 -19.14 -6.78 -3.15
C ASP A 18 -18.11 -7.91 -3.01
N GLU A 19 -16.82 -7.58 -3.00
CA GLU A 19 -15.74 -8.54 -2.79
C GLU A 19 -15.25 -8.59 -1.34
N SER A 20 -15.76 -7.72 -0.46
CA SER A 20 -15.24 -7.51 0.90
C SER A 20 -13.72 -7.28 0.92
N LYS A 21 -13.20 -6.54 -0.07
CA LYS A 21 -11.76 -6.30 -0.25
C LYS A 21 -11.41 -4.82 -0.17
N CYS A 22 -10.29 -4.53 0.49
CA CYS A 22 -9.66 -3.22 0.50
C CYS A 22 -8.30 -3.27 -0.19
N MET A 23 -8.09 -2.42 -1.20
CA MET A 23 -6.82 -2.25 -1.89
C MET A 23 -6.23 -0.89 -1.48
N CYS A 24 -5.07 -0.89 -0.83
CA CYS A 24 -4.30 0.31 -0.53
C CYS A 24 -3.14 0.41 -1.52
N LEU A 25 -3.10 1.50 -2.29
CA LEU A 25 -2.04 1.76 -3.25
C LEU A 25 -0.97 2.64 -2.62
N PHE A 26 0.28 2.20 -2.77
CA PHE A 26 1.46 2.89 -2.28
C PHE A 26 2.48 3.05 -3.41
N GLU A 27 3.15 4.19 -3.43
CA GLU A 27 4.36 4.42 -4.21
C GLU A 27 5.56 4.09 -3.33
N ALA A 28 6.41 3.17 -3.79
CA ALA A 28 7.58 2.70 -3.07
C ALA A 28 8.63 2.12 -4.04
N PRO A 29 9.92 2.03 -3.64
CA PRO A 29 10.96 1.42 -4.47
C PRO A 29 10.69 -0.04 -4.85
N ASN A 30 10.02 -0.78 -3.96
CA ASN A 30 9.60 -2.17 -4.19
C ASN A 30 8.56 -2.62 -3.14
N ALA A 31 7.98 -3.80 -3.36
CA ALA A 31 7.02 -4.42 -2.45
C ALA A 31 7.56 -4.67 -1.03
N GLY A 32 8.88 -4.85 -0.85
CA GLY A 32 9.51 -5.05 0.45
C GLY A 32 9.34 -3.85 1.38
N HIS A 33 9.48 -2.64 0.85
CA HIS A 33 9.27 -1.41 1.63
C HIS A 33 7.81 -1.27 2.11
N VAL A 34 6.85 -1.68 1.27
CA VAL A 34 5.42 -1.69 1.63
C VAL A 34 5.14 -2.75 2.70
N LYS A 35 5.80 -3.90 2.63
CA LYS A 35 5.70 -4.97 3.64
C LYS A 35 6.22 -4.49 4.99
N GLU A 36 7.41 -3.92 5.04
CA GLU A 36 7.99 -3.37 6.28
C GLU A 36 7.12 -2.25 6.88
N LEU A 37 6.55 -1.37 6.04
CA LEU A 37 5.59 -0.38 6.49
C LEU A 37 4.39 -1.05 7.18
N LYS A 38 3.73 -1.99 6.48
CA LYS A 38 2.54 -2.68 6.99
C LYS A 38 2.82 -3.45 8.27
N GLU A 39 3.95 -4.16 8.34
CA GLU A 39 4.36 -4.91 9.54
C GLU A 39 4.63 -3.98 10.72
N SER A 40 5.40 -2.90 10.52
CA SER A 40 5.70 -1.94 11.58
C SER A 40 4.45 -1.21 12.12
N ALA A 41 3.47 -0.97 11.24
CA ALA A 41 2.22 -0.32 11.58
C ALA A 41 1.16 -1.33 12.07
N LYS A 42 1.48 -2.63 12.10
CA LYS A 42 0.56 -3.72 12.42
C LYS A 42 -0.73 -3.68 11.59
N LEU A 43 -0.63 -3.24 10.35
CA LEU A 43 -1.74 -3.17 9.42
C LEU A 43 -1.97 -4.55 8.79
N PRO A 44 -3.18 -5.13 8.89
CA PRO A 44 -3.46 -6.42 8.27
C PRO A 44 -3.39 -6.33 6.73
N PHE A 45 -2.90 -7.39 6.10
CA PHE A 45 -2.92 -7.53 4.64
C PHE A 45 -2.92 -9.00 4.23
N SER A 46 -3.59 -9.29 3.11
CA SER A 46 -3.65 -10.65 2.56
C SER A 46 -2.50 -10.92 1.58
N ARG A 47 -2.12 -9.92 0.78
CA ARG A 47 -1.01 -9.99 -0.18
C ARG A 47 -0.53 -8.59 -0.57
N ILE A 48 0.68 -8.51 -1.09
CA ILE A 48 1.25 -7.31 -1.71
C ILE A 48 1.57 -7.68 -3.16
N VAL A 49 1.09 -6.87 -4.10
CA VAL A 49 1.28 -7.06 -5.54
C VAL A 49 1.69 -5.73 -6.16
N GLU A 50 2.44 -5.78 -7.25
CA GLU A 50 2.71 -4.61 -8.07
C GLU A 50 1.41 -4.14 -8.73
N ALA A 51 1.21 -2.83 -8.80
CA ALA A 51 0.03 -2.22 -9.39
C ALA A 51 0.43 -0.96 -10.16
N MET A 52 -0.13 -0.79 -11.36
CA MET A 52 -0.02 0.45 -12.13
C MET A 52 -1.18 1.37 -11.78
N ASP A 53 -0.86 2.62 -11.44
CA ASP A 53 -1.87 3.67 -11.33
C ASP A 53 -2.13 4.28 -12.71
N LEU A 54 -3.30 3.99 -13.28
CA LEU A 54 -3.74 4.53 -14.56
C LEU A 54 -4.69 5.72 -14.35
N THR A 55 -4.36 6.66 -13.46
CA THR A 55 -5.13 7.91 -13.36
C THR A 55 -5.28 8.55 -14.74
N PRO A 56 -6.50 8.99 -15.12
CA PRO A 56 -6.73 9.69 -16.39
C PRO A 56 -5.78 10.87 -16.62
#